data_AF-A0A9X6ACX7-F1
#
_entry.id   AF-A0A9X6ACX7-F1
#
_cell.length_a   1.000
_cell.length_b   1.000
_cell.length_c   1.000
_cell.angle_alpha   90.00
_cell.angle_beta   90.00
_cell.angle_gamma   90.00
#
_symmetry.space_group_name_H-M   'P 1'
#
loop_
_entity.id
_entity.type
_entity.pdbx_description
1 polymer ?
#
loop_
_entity_poly.entity_id
_entity_poly.type
_entity_poly.pdbx_seq_one_letter_code
_entity_poly.pdbx_strand_id
1 'polypeptide(L)'
;VPVDEKDRNAIARDFVEAAQGALGVPRVEGFNKKPFTEGTGFFDLAYHPENNKRSSASVAYLHPVMDERPNLTLLLETWAYRLELEGTRATGVHVRAKDGTESLVRARREVLLCAGAVDSPRLLLHSGIGPAHDLAELGVPVAHDLPGVGENLLDHPESVIVWETDGPIPENSAMDSDAGLFVRRDPEQAGPDLMFHFYQIPFTD
;
A
#
# COMPACT_ATOMS: atom_id res chain seq x y z
N VAL A 1 -8.70 -6.78 -11.01
CA VAL A 1 -9.69 -6.90 -12.09
C VAL A 1 -9.20 -6.05 -13.25
N PRO A 2 -9.17 -6.56 -14.49
CA PRO A 2 -8.73 -5.76 -15.63
C PRO A 2 -9.54 -4.47 -15.75
N VAL A 3 -8.89 -3.38 -16.17
CA VAL A 3 -9.60 -2.14 -16.54
C VAL A 3 -10.61 -2.45 -17.65
N ASP A 4 -11.87 -2.09 -17.45
CA ASP A 4 -12.96 -2.29 -18.42
C ASP A 4 -12.71 -1.47 -19.69
N GLU A 5 -13.14 -1.97 -20.84
CA GLU A 5 -12.89 -1.31 -22.13
C GLU A 5 -13.46 0.12 -22.20
N LYS A 6 -14.59 0.37 -21.52
CA LYS A 6 -15.20 1.71 -21.42
C LYS A 6 -14.32 2.71 -20.65
N ASP A 7 -13.47 2.23 -19.75
CA ASP A 7 -12.61 3.05 -18.88
C ASP A 7 -11.22 3.28 -19.50
N ARG A 8 -10.88 2.56 -20.58
CA ARG A 8 -9.63 2.72 -21.32
C ARG A 8 -9.75 3.87 -22.32
N ASN A 9 -9.50 5.09 -21.87
CA ASN A 9 -9.62 6.26 -22.74
C ASN A 9 -8.51 6.37 -23.81
N ALA A 10 -8.65 7.37 -24.68
CA ALA A 10 -7.76 7.57 -25.82
C ALA A 10 -6.32 7.90 -25.40
N ILE A 11 -6.12 8.70 -24.35
CA ILE A 11 -4.78 9.12 -23.91
C ILE A 11 -4.01 7.92 -23.31
N ALA A 12 -4.64 7.11 -22.46
CA ALA A 12 -4.01 5.88 -21.95
C ALA A 12 -3.69 4.88 -23.07
N ARG A 13 -4.52 4.79 -24.11
CA ARG A 13 -4.23 3.96 -25.28
C ARG A 13 -3.03 4.48 -26.06
N ASP A 14 -2.97 5.78 -26.29
CA ASP A 14 -1.85 6.42 -26.99
C ASP A 14 -0.54 6.20 -26.24
N PHE A 15 -0.54 6.30 -24.90
CA PHE A 15 0.61 5.94 -24.07
C PHE A 15 1.07 4.48 -24.32
N VAL A 16 0.14 3.51 -24.32
CA VAL A 16 0.46 2.10 -24.54
C VAL A 16 1.01 1.87 -25.97
N GLU A 17 0.40 2.49 -26.97
CA GLU A 17 0.83 2.39 -28.37
C GLU A 17 2.21 3.03 -28.60
N ALA A 18 2.42 4.22 -28.04
CA ALA A 18 3.70 4.93 -28.11
C ALA A 18 4.81 4.17 -27.39
N ALA A 19 4.56 3.65 -26.18
CA ALA A 19 5.54 2.87 -25.43
C ALA A 19 5.93 1.58 -26.17
N GLN A 20 4.94 0.88 -26.74
CA GLN A 20 5.17 -0.30 -27.57
C GLN A 20 6.04 0.03 -28.78
N GLY A 21 5.70 1.09 -29.52
CA GLY A 21 6.42 1.49 -30.73
C GLY A 21 7.84 2.00 -30.46
N ALA A 22 8.01 2.81 -29.42
CA ALA A 22 9.30 3.45 -29.11
C ALA A 22 10.32 2.46 -28.52
N LEU A 23 9.87 1.48 -27.73
CA LEU A 23 10.76 0.56 -27.01
C LEU A 23 10.75 -0.87 -27.55
N GLY A 24 9.82 -1.20 -28.45
CA GLY A 24 9.69 -2.55 -29.00
C GLY A 24 9.21 -3.60 -27.99
N VAL A 25 8.69 -3.17 -26.84
CA VAL A 25 8.16 -4.06 -25.79
C VAL A 25 6.79 -4.59 -26.18
N PRO A 26 6.39 -5.80 -25.73
CA PRO A 26 5.09 -6.36 -26.09
C PRO A 26 3.95 -5.62 -25.37
N ARG A 27 2.77 -5.61 -26.00
CA ARG A 27 1.53 -5.28 -25.30
C ARG A 27 1.12 -6.44 -24.40
N VAL A 28 0.85 -6.15 -23.13
CA VAL A 28 0.48 -7.14 -22.12
C VAL A 28 -1.00 -6.99 -21.76
N GLU A 29 -1.72 -8.10 -21.76
CA GLU A 29 -3.10 -8.17 -21.25
C GLU A 29 -3.11 -8.85 -19.88
N GLY A 30 -3.28 -8.05 -18.83
CA GLY A 30 -3.27 -8.52 -17.44
C GLY A 30 -1.85 -8.90 -17.00
N PHE A 31 -1.15 -7.94 -16.40
CA PHE A 31 0.21 -8.13 -15.89
C PHE A 31 0.34 -9.29 -14.88
N ASN A 32 -0.77 -9.77 -14.30
CA ASN A 32 -0.79 -10.89 -13.37
C ASN A 32 -1.04 -12.28 -14.01
N LYS A 33 -1.30 -12.39 -15.33
CA LYS A 33 -1.79 -13.64 -15.96
C LYS A 33 -0.71 -14.62 -16.43
N LYS A 34 0.57 -14.24 -16.45
CA LYS A 34 1.71 -15.02 -17.02
C LYS A 34 2.97 -14.77 -16.18
N PRO A 35 4.11 -15.47 -16.38
CA PRO A 35 5.35 -15.00 -15.76
C PRO A 35 5.53 -13.51 -16.11
N PHE A 36 5.74 -12.72 -15.08
CA PHE A 36 5.87 -11.27 -15.20
C PHE A 36 7.07 -10.95 -16.10
N THR A 37 6.84 -10.12 -17.11
CA THR A 37 7.81 -9.78 -18.15
C THR A 37 7.67 -8.30 -18.50
N GLU A 38 8.68 -7.75 -19.18
CA GLU A 38 8.60 -6.41 -19.75
C GLU A 38 7.43 -6.29 -20.73
N GLY A 39 6.85 -5.10 -20.79
CA GLY A 39 5.68 -4.84 -21.61
C GLY A 39 4.89 -3.62 -21.16
N THR A 40 3.98 -3.21 -22.01
CA THR A 40 3.08 -2.08 -21.75
C THR A 40 1.62 -2.51 -21.88
N GLY A 41 0.73 -1.91 -21.11
CA GLY A 41 -0.69 -2.26 -21.13
C GLY A 41 -1.45 -1.68 -19.96
N PHE A 42 -2.71 -2.12 -19.83
CA PHE A 42 -3.59 -1.74 -18.74
C PHE A 42 -3.39 -2.68 -17.53
N PHE A 43 -3.45 -2.11 -16.33
CA PHE A 43 -3.28 -2.85 -15.09
C PHE A 43 -4.52 -3.69 -14.72
N ASP A 44 -4.32 -4.62 -13.80
CA ASP A 44 -5.41 -5.20 -13.03
C ASP A 44 -5.57 -4.39 -11.73
N LEU A 45 -6.73 -3.79 -11.52
CA LEU A 45 -7.01 -2.88 -10.41
C LEU A 45 -7.89 -3.53 -9.34
N ALA A 46 -7.79 -3.04 -8.11
CA ALA A 46 -8.67 -3.40 -6.99
C ALA A 46 -9.90 -2.48 -6.98
N TYR A 47 -10.86 -2.76 -7.85
CA TYR A 47 -12.06 -1.95 -8.05
C TYR A 47 -13.25 -2.76 -8.57
N HIS A 48 -14.41 -2.11 -8.58
CA HIS A 48 -15.70 -2.61 -9.06
C HIS A 48 -16.00 -2.03 -10.45
N PRO A 49 -15.80 -2.76 -11.57
CA PRO A 49 -15.98 -2.24 -12.92
C PRO A 49 -17.39 -1.74 -13.23
N GLU A 50 -18.40 -2.24 -12.53
CA GLU A 50 -19.79 -1.82 -12.69
C GLU A 50 -20.03 -0.35 -12.28
N ASN A 51 -19.21 0.22 -11.41
CA ASN A 51 -19.44 1.55 -10.82
C ASN A 51 -18.17 2.35 -10.52
N ASN A 52 -17.00 1.87 -10.96
CA ASN A 52 -15.66 2.43 -10.77
C ASN A 52 -15.31 2.74 -9.30
N LYS A 53 -15.90 2.03 -8.34
CA LYS A 53 -15.56 2.20 -6.92
C LYS A 53 -14.37 1.34 -6.52
N ARG A 54 -13.46 1.92 -5.74
CA ARG A 54 -12.35 1.20 -5.11
C ARG A 54 -12.86 0.01 -4.29
N SER A 55 -12.23 -1.14 -4.48
CA SER A 55 -12.43 -2.33 -3.65
C SER A 55 -11.32 -2.38 -2.59
N SER A 56 -11.56 -1.76 -1.43
CA SER A 56 -10.60 -1.76 -0.32
C SER A 56 -10.71 -3.03 0.53
N ALA A 57 -9.67 -3.34 1.31
CA ALA A 57 -9.71 -4.45 2.26
C ALA A 57 -10.85 -4.31 3.29
N SER A 58 -11.18 -3.09 3.73
CA SER A 58 -12.31 -2.88 4.65
C SER A 58 -13.66 -3.15 3.99
N VAL A 59 -13.85 -2.71 2.74
CA VAL A 59 -15.08 -2.98 1.98
C VAL A 59 -15.25 -4.48 1.73
N ALA A 60 -14.16 -5.18 1.42
CA ALA A 60 -14.21 -6.61 1.11
C ALA A 60 -14.36 -7.51 2.35
N TYR A 61 -13.65 -7.21 3.44
CA TYR A 61 -13.54 -8.13 4.59
C TYR A 61 -14.23 -7.65 5.87
N LEU A 62 -14.43 -6.34 6.05
CA LEU A 62 -14.96 -5.77 7.29
C LEU A 62 -16.43 -5.35 7.16
N HIS A 63 -16.77 -4.54 6.16
CA HIS A 63 -18.12 -4.00 5.98
C HIS A 63 -19.21 -5.09 5.88
N PRO A 64 -18.98 -6.24 5.22
CA PRO A 64 -20.01 -7.27 5.11
C PRO A 64 -20.35 -7.96 6.44
N VAL A 65 -19.54 -7.75 7.49
CA VAL A 65 -19.66 -8.51 8.75
C VAL A 65 -19.69 -7.63 10.00
N MET A 66 -19.40 -6.33 9.89
CA MET A 66 -19.22 -5.44 11.04
C MET A 66 -20.50 -5.20 11.84
N ASP A 67 -21.67 -5.22 11.18
CA ASP A 67 -22.96 -5.03 11.86
C ASP A 67 -23.59 -6.36 12.31
N GLU A 68 -23.14 -7.48 11.75
CA GLU A 68 -23.75 -8.80 11.96
C GLU A 68 -23.00 -9.66 13.00
N ARG A 69 -21.69 -9.45 13.16
CA ARG A 69 -20.86 -10.30 14.03
C ARG A 69 -20.74 -9.74 15.44
N PRO A 70 -21.42 -10.33 16.45
CA PRO A 70 -21.41 -9.80 17.82
C PRO A 70 -20.05 -9.96 18.52
N ASN A 71 -19.15 -10.77 17.98
CA ASN A 71 -17.81 -11.03 18.51
C ASN A 71 -16.71 -10.18 17.85
N LEU A 72 -17.09 -9.17 17.05
CA LEU A 72 -16.17 -8.21 16.45
C LEU A 72 -16.41 -6.83 17.07
N THR A 73 -15.34 -6.17 17.49
CA THR A 73 -15.39 -4.80 18.00
C THR A 73 -14.43 -3.95 17.19
N LEU A 74 -14.94 -2.86 16.61
CA LEU A 74 -14.15 -1.91 15.83
C LEU A 74 -13.98 -0.62 16.62
N LEU A 75 -12.74 -0.24 16.88
CA LEU A 75 -12.39 1.01 17.54
C LEU A 75 -11.74 1.93 16.50
N LEU A 76 -12.54 2.82 15.92
CA LEU A 76 -12.05 3.85 15.00
C LEU A 76 -11.45 5.02 15.80
N GLU A 77 -10.62 5.82 15.15
CA GLU A 77 -9.99 7.02 15.75
C GLU A 77 -9.34 6.71 17.11
N THR A 78 -8.76 5.52 17.24
CA THR A 78 -8.19 4.97 18.47
C THR A 78 -6.76 4.57 18.20
N TRP A 79 -5.81 5.35 18.72
CA TRP A 79 -4.39 5.20 18.44
C TRP A 79 -3.73 4.22 19.39
N ALA A 80 -3.27 3.08 18.88
CA ALA A 80 -2.40 2.16 19.61
C ALA A 80 -0.99 2.77 19.75
N TYR A 81 -0.51 2.96 20.98
CA TYR A 81 0.75 3.66 21.21
C TYR A 81 1.78 2.89 22.05
N ARG A 82 1.37 1.83 22.77
CA ARG A 82 2.30 0.94 23.49
C ARG A 82 1.70 -0.45 23.70
N LEU A 83 2.49 -1.51 23.55
CA LEU A 83 2.11 -2.86 23.94
C LEU A 83 2.25 -3.03 25.45
N GLU A 84 1.30 -3.76 26.05
CA GLU A 84 1.43 -4.23 27.43
C GLU A 84 2.10 -5.59 27.43
N LEU A 85 3.17 -5.74 28.22
CA LEU A 85 4.00 -6.94 28.25
C LEU A 85 4.03 -7.56 29.66
N GLU A 86 3.93 -8.88 29.72
CA GLU A 86 4.25 -9.70 30.89
C GLU A 86 5.43 -10.61 30.54
N GLY A 87 6.64 -10.20 30.94
CA GLY A 87 7.88 -10.82 30.45
C GLY A 87 7.98 -10.64 28.93
N THR A 88 8.03 -11.75 28.19
CA THR A 88 8.10 -11.75 26.72
C THR A 88 6.73 -11.87 26.04
N ARG A 89 5.63 -11.89 26.79
CA ARG A 89 4.28 -12.05 26.24
C ARG A 89 3.55 -10.72 26.17
N ALA A 90 3.04 -10.35 24.99
CA ALA A 90 2.09 -9.26 24.86
C ALA A 90 0.71 -9.65 25.39
N THR A 91 0.18 -8.89 26.34
CA THR A 91 -1.11 -9.14 27.01
C THR A 91 -2.16 -8.08 26.72
N GLY A 92 -1.81 -7.05 25.95
CA GLY A 92 -2.73 -6.02 25.51
C GLY A 92 -2.04 -4.88 24.79
N VAL A 93 -2.81 -3.84 24.51
CA VAL A 93 -2.35 -2.60 23.88
C VAL A 93 -2.96 -1.39 24.58
N HIS A 94 -2.11 -0.44 24.92
CA HIS A 94 -2.52 0.89 25.37
C HIS A 94 -2.93 1.71 24.17
N VAL A 95 -4.12 2.29 24.27
CA VAL A 95 -4.74 3.06 23.20
C VAL A 95 -5.16 4.43 23.70
N ARG A 96 -5.20 5.41 22.80
CA ARG A 96 -5.72 6.75 23.04
C ARG A 96 -6.85 7.05 22.06
N ALA A 97 -8.03 7.36 22.57
CA ALA A 97 -9.17 7.79 21.76
C ALA A 97 -8.99 9.23 21.28
N LYS A 98 -9.82 9.65 20.32
CA LYS A 98 -9.82 11.00 19.74
C LYS A 98 -9.95 12.13 20.75
N ASP A 99 -10.69 11.91 21.83
CA ASP A 99 -10.88 12.88 22.92
C ASP A 99 -9.66 12.94 23.88
N GLY A 100 -8.64 12.12 23.63
CA GLY A 100 -7.44 12.01 24.46
C GLY A 100 -7.56 10.96 25.58
N THR A 101 -8.72 10.31 25.75
CA THR A 101 -8.91 9.29 26.77
C THR A 101 -7.99 8.09 26.51
N GLU A 102 -7.19 7.72 27.50
CA GLU A 102 -6.31 6.56 27.44
C GLU A 102 -6.93 5.34 28.11
N SER A 103 -6.73 4.17 27.52
CA SER A 103 -7.20 2.91 28.07
C SER A 103 -6.32 1.74 27.63
N LEU A 104 -6.44 0.60 28.33
CA LEU A 104 -5.74 -0.64 28.01
C LEU A 104 -6.73 -1.70 27.52
N VAL A 105 -6.60 -2.10 26.25
CA VAL A 105 -7.34 -3.23 25.67
C VAL A 105 -6.55 -4.50 25.93
N ARG A 106 -7.11 -5.42 26.75
CA ARG A 106 -6.46 -6.69 27.10
C ARG A 106 -6.77 -7.79 26.09
N ALA A 107 -5.76 -8.59 25.77
CA ALA A 107 -5.85 -9.76 24.92
C ALA A 107 -5.68 -11.04 25.75
N ARG A 108 -6.64 -11.96 25.63
CA ARG A 108 -6.58 -13.27 26.31
C ARG A 108 -5.75 -14.32 25.56
N ARG A 109 -5.57 -14.14 24.24
CA ARG A 109 -4.92 -15.12 23.37
C ARG A 109 -3.72 -14.52 22.67
N GLU A 110 -3.96 -13.54 21.80
CA GLU A 110 -2.94 -13.01 20.90
C GLU A 110 -3.14 -11.51 20.68
N VAL A 111 -2.03 -10.82 20.39
CA VAL A 111 -2.00 -9.46 19.87
C VAL A 111 -1.37 -9.54 18.47
N LEU A 112 -2.08 -9.07 17.45
CA LEU A 112 -1.61 -9.04 16.07
C LEU A 112 -1.26 -7.60 15.70
N LEU A 113 0.00 -7.35 15.34
CA LEU A 113 0.46 -6.03 14.94
C LEU A 113 0.35 -5.87 13.42
N CYS A 114 -0.59 -5.05 12.98
CA CYS A 114 -0.89 -4.81 11.57
C CYS A 114 -0.87 -3.31 11.24
N ALA A 115 0.06 -2.54 11.82
CA ALA A 115 0.12 -1.08 11.67
C ALA A 115 0.93 -0.62 10.44
N GLY A 116 1.33 -1.54 9.55
CA GLY A 116 2.13 -1.24 8.37
C GLY A 116 3.64 -1.09 8.65
N ALA A 117 4.43 -0.89 7.60
CA ALA A 117 5.90 -0.92 7.66
C ALA A 117 6.54 0.19 8.50
N VAL A 118 5.81 1.29 8.76
CA VAL A 118 6.30 2.43 9.53
C VAL A 118 5.82 2.39 10.98
N ASP A 119 4.51 2.25 11.20
CA ASP A 119 3.96 2.33 12.57
C ASP A 119 4.14 1.04 13.37
N SER A 120 4.30 -0.13 12.71
CA SER A 120 4.59 -1.37 13.44
C SER A 120 5.94 -1.32 14.16
N PRO A 121 7.08 -1.02 13.49
CA PRO A 121 8.34 -0.87 14.22
C PRO A 121 8.31 0.30 15.21
N ARG A 122 7.64 1.42 14.90
CA ARG A 122 7.44 2.53 15.85
C ARG A 122 6.77 2.06 17.14
N LEU A 123 5.69 1.28 17.05
CA LEU A 123 4.99 0.75 18.22
C LEU A 123 5.87 -0.22 19.01
N LEU A 124 6.62 -1.09 18.35
CA LEU A 124 7.57 -2.01 19.00
C LEU A 124 8.64 -1.24 19.78
N LEU A 125 9.26 -0.24 19.16
CA LEU A 125 10.27 0.61 19.79
C LEU A 125 9.71 1.32 21.03
N HIS A 126 8.53 1.94 20.94
CA HIS A 126 7.86 2.56 22.09
C HIS A 126 7.44 1.57 23.18
N SER A 127 7.40 0.27 22.85
CA SER A 127 7.11 -0.81 23.80
C SER A 127 8.37 -1.43 24.38
N GLY A 128 9.55 -0.89 24.08
CA GLY A 128 10.84 -1.41 24.55
C GLY A 128 11.33 -2.63 23.75
N ILE A 129 10.82 -2.87 22.55
CA ILE A 129 11.23 -3.96 21.66
C ILE A 129 11.97 -3.36 20.47
N GLY A 130 13.29 -3.51 20.44
CA GLY A 130 14.14 -2.93 19.40
C GLY A 130 15.61 -2.90 19.80
N PRO A 131 16.47 -2.13 19.11
CA PRO A 131 17.90 -2.05 19.41
C PRO A 131 18.13 -1.55 20.85
N ALA A 132 18.69 -2.39 21.73
CA ALA A 132 18.80 -2.07 23.16
C ALA A 132 19.61 -0.80 23.45
N HIS A 133 20.67 -0.55 22.68
CA HIS A 133 21.50 0.65 22.82
C HIS A 133 20.68 1.93 22.57
N ASP A 134 20.00 2.00 21.44
CA ASP A 134 19.25 3.18 21.01
C ASP A 134 18.05 3.44 21.93
N LEU A 135 17.37 2.37 22.36
CA LEU A 135 16.30 2.46 23.36
C LEU A 135 16.82 3.02 24.68
N ALA A 136 17.97 2.54 25.16
CA ALA A 136 18.57 3.00 26.42
C ALA A 136 19.02 4.47 26.33
N GLU A 137 19.60 4.90 25.20
CA GLU A 137 19.99 6.30 24.96
C GLU A 137 18.80 7.25 25.02
N LEU A 138 17.64 6.80 24.54
CA LEU A 138 16.37 7.54 24.57
C LEU A 138 15.59 7.40 25.90
N GLY A 139 16.14 6.67 26.88
CA GLY A 139 15.48 6.44 28.18
C GLY A 139 14.26 5.52 28.11
N VAL A 140 14.12 4.73 27.04
CA VAL A 140 13.06 3.72 26.89
C VAL A 140 13.53 2.42 27.56
N PRO A 141 12.78 1.87 28.54
CA PRO A 141 13.14 0.59 29.15
C PRO A 141 13.17 -0.53 28.09
N VAL A 142 14.29 -1.25 28.03
CA VAL A 142 14.45 -2.37 27.11
C VAL A 142 13.70 -3.58 27.65
N ALA A 143 12.64 -3.98 26.96
CA ALA A 143 11.90 -5.21 27.22
C ALA A 143 12.46 -6.40 26.42
N HIS A 144 12.88 -6.15 25.18
CA HIS A 144 13.49 -7.16 24.31
C HIS A 144 14.45 -6.50 23.32
N ASP A 145 15.71 -6.95 23.32
CA ASP A 145 16.71 -6.49 22.36
C ASP A 145 16.48 -7.17 21.01
N LEU A 146 16.02 -6.41 20.02
CA LEU A 146 15.75 -6.89 18.67
C LEU A 146 16.25 -5.84 17.64
N PRO A 147 17.54 -5.90 17.26
CA PRO A 147 18.20 -4.83 16.49
C PRO A 147 17.63 -4.57 15.10
N GLY A 148 16.87 -5.51 14.53
CA GLY A 148 16.26 -5.34 13.21
C GLY A 148 14.96 -4.52 13.21
N VAL A 149 14.42 -4.15 14.38
CA VAL A 149 13.18 -3.36 14.44
C VAL A 149 13.46 -1.94 13.95
N GLY A 150 12.79 -1.55 12.86
CA GLY A 150 12.93 -0.24 12.24
C GLY A 150 13.95 -0.20 11.10
N GLU A 151 14.72 -1.28 10.92
CA GLU A 151 15.72 -1.39 9.87
C GLU A 151 15.14 -1.95 8.55
N ASN A 152 15.94 -1.84 7.48
CA ASN A 152 15.64 -2.40 6.17
C ASN A 152 14.29 -1.93 5.58
N LEU A 153 13.99 -0.63 5.74
CA LEU A 153 12.88 0.01 5.02
C LEU A 153 13.17 -0.03 3.52
N LEU A 154 12.26 -0.67 2.78
CA LEU A 154 12.29 -0.74 1.32
C LEU A 154 11.04 -0.04 0.78
N ASP A 155 11.25 0.72 -0.28
CA ASP A 155 10.18 1.39 -1.02
C ASP A 155 10.56 1.43 -2.50
N HIS A 156 9.62 1.83 -3.35
CA HIS A 156 9.89 2.12 -4.75
C HIS A 156 10.15 3.63 -4.91
N PRO A 157 11.41 4.06 -5.14
CA PRO A 157 11.67 5.47 -5.38
C PRO A 157 11.01 5.91 -6.70
N GLU A 158 10.19 6.97 -6.62
CA GLU A 158 9.42 7.48 -7.75
C GLU A 158 9.86 8.90 -8.13
N SER A 159 9.79 9.21 -9.42
CA SER A 159 9.92 10.56 -9.96
C SER A 159 8.78 10.82 -10.95
N VAL A 160 8.18 12.00 -10.87
CA VAL A 160 7.05 12.38 -11.72
C VAL A 160 7.54 13.21 -12.90
N ILE A 161 7.14 12.81 -14.11
CA ILE A 161 7.34 13.59 -15.32
C ILE A 161 5.98 14.08 -15.79
N VAL A 162 5.82 15.40 -15.85
CA VAL A 162 4.56 16.05 -16.24
C VAL A 162 4.66 16.53 -17.68
N TRP A 163 3.60 16.32 -18.46
CA TRP A 163 3.48 16.73 -19.85
C TRP A 163 2.24 17.61 -20.04
N GLU A 164 2.29 18.51 -21.02
CA GLU A 164 1.13 19.24 -21.51
C GLU A 164 0.40 18.40 -22.56
N THR A 165 -0.93 18.35 -22.49
CA THR A 165 -1.78 17.64 -23.46
C THR A 165 -2.28 18.60 -24.54
N ASP A 166 -2.36 18.10 -25.78
CA ASP A 166 -3.08 18.81 -26.85
C ASP A 166 -4.60 18.57 -26.69
N GLY A 167 -5.24 19.45 -25.92
CA GLY A 167 -6.65 19.36 -25.59
C GLY A 167 -6.96 18.77 -24.21
N PRO A 168 -8.25 18.59 -23.89
CA PRO A 168 -8.69 18.15 -22.56
C PRO A 168 -8.40 16.67 -22.31
N ILE A 169 -8.13 16.32 -21.04
CA ILE A 169 -8.03 14.94 -20.60
C ILE A 169 -9.44 14.29 -20.66
N PRO A 170 -9.61 13.11 -21.27
CA PRO A 170 -10.88 12.40 -21.28
C PRO A 170 -11.38 12.11 -19.86
N GLU A 171 -12.68 12.27 -19.63
CA GLU A 171 -13.30 12.08 -18.31
C GLU A 171 -13.41 10.60 -17.89
N ASN A 172 -13.28 9.66 -18.83
CA ASN A 172 -13.41 8.24 -18.52
C ASN A 172 -12.08 7.63 -18.06
N SER A 173 -12.08 7.09 -16.85
CA SER A 173 -10.99 6.32 -16.26
C SER A 173 -11.55 5.36 -15.21
N ALA A 174 -10.78 4.34 -14.85
CA ALA A 174 -11.10 3.51 -13.70
C ALA A 174 -10.58 4.15 -12.41
N MET A 175 -9.30 4.56 -12.39
CA MET A 175 -8.62 5.14 -11.23
C MET A 175 -7.62 6.25 -11.62
N ASP A 176 -7.78 6.84 -12.81
CA ASP A 176 -6.88 7.84 -13.43
C ASP A 176 -5.43 7.39 -13.66
N SER A 177 -5.09 6.14 -13.31
CA SER A 177 -3.73 5.61 -13.42
C SER A 177 -3.76 4.15 -13.84
N ASP A 178 -4.39 3.93 -15.00
CA ASP A 178 -4.92 2.63 -15.41
C ASP A 178 -3.96 1.84 -16.30
N ALA A 179 -2.91 2.48 -16.81
CA ALA A 179 -1.94 1.90 -17.72
C ALA A 179 -0.51 2.16 -17.27
N GLY A 180 0.41 1.33 -17.75
CA GLY A 180 1.82 1.50 -17.46
C GLY A 180 2.72 0.68 -18.37
N LEU A 181 3.99 0.76 -18.03
CA LEU A 181 5.08 0.14 -18.76
C LEU A 181 6.06 -0.44 -17.74
N PHE A 182 6.46 -1.68 -17.97
CA PHE A 182 7.57 -2.31 -17.27
C PHE A 182 8.67 -2.58 -18.27
N VAL A 183 9.89 -2.18 -17.94
CA VAL A 183 11.07 -2.44 -18.77
C VAL A 183 12.18 -3.01 -17.92
N ARG A 184 13.03 -3.81 -18.55
CA ARG A 184 14.28 -4.24 -17.97
C ARG A 184 15.43 -3.43 -18.56
N ARG A 185 15.98 -2.54 -17.76
CA ARG A 185 17.15 -1.71 -18.08
C ARG A 185 18.44 -2.45 -17.77
N ASP A 186 18.53 -3.12 -16.63
CA ASP A 186 19.68 -3.94 -16.26
C ASP A 186 19.49 -5.39 -16.76
N PRO A 187 20.29 -5.85 -17.75
CA PRO A 187 20.13 -7.18 -18.32
C PRO A 187 20.44 -8.31 -17.33
N GLU A 188 21.16 -8.01 -16.24
CA GLU A 188 21.47 -8.98 -15.18
C GLU A 188 20.26 -9.25 -14.26
N GLN A 189 19.23 -8.39 -14.30
CA GLN A 189 18.02 -8.58 -13.52
C GLN A 189 17.13 -9.68 -14.11
N ALA A 190 16.53 -10.48 -13.22
CA ALA A 190 15.65 -11.59 -13.59
C ALA A 190 14.33 -11.13 -14.23
N GLY A 191 13.94 -9.88 -14.04
CA GLY A 191 12.72 -9.29 -14.59
C GLY A 191 12.85 -7.78 -14.76
N PRO A 192 11.74 -7.09 -15.10
CA PRO A 192 11.71 -5.64 -15.17
C PRO A 192 12.18 -4.98 -13.86
N ASP A 193 13.01 -3.96 -13.99
CA ASP A 193 13.62 -3.19 -12.90
C ASP A 193 13.19 -1.72 -12.91
N LEU A 194 12.39 -1.32 -13.91
CA LEU A 194 11.74 -0.02 -13.99
C LEU A 194 10.26 -0.18 -14.29
N MET A 195 9.44 0.59 -13.56
CA MET A 195 8.01 0.74 -13.76
C MET A 195 7.70 2.20 -14.09
N PHE A 196 6.87 2.41 -15.09
CA PHE A 196 6.28 3.69 -15.42
C PHE A 196 4.78 3.59 -15.19
N HIS A 197 4.27 4.45 -14.33
CA HIS A 197 2.84 4.57 -14.06
C HIS A 197 2.29 5.75 -14.86
N PHE A 198 1.30 5.50 -15.72
CA PHE A 198 0.72 6.56 -16.53
C PHE A 198 -0.50 7.17 -15.84
N TYR A 199 -0.29 8.36 -15.28
CA TYR A 199 -1.33 9.16 -14.64
C TYR A 199 -2.02 10.11 -15.62
N GLN A 200 -3.33 10.23 -15.48
CA GLN A 200 -4.22 11.04 -16.32
C GLN A 200 -4.91 12.11 -15.48
N ILE A 201 -4.12 12.76 -14.61
CA ILE A 201 -4.61 13.73 -13.63
C ILE A 201 -4.03 15.10 -13.99
N PRO A 202 -4.83 16.17 -14.05
CA PRO A 202 -4.29 17.51 -14.16
C PRO A 202 -3.46 17.84 -12.92
N PHE A 203 -2.17 18.12 -13.12
CA PHE A 203 -1.25 18.47 -12.02
C PHE A 203 -1.37 19.92 -11.56
N THR A 204 -2.04 20.75 -12.36
CA THR A 204 -2.33 22.15 -12.08
C THR A 204 -3.75 22.44 -12.52
N ASP A 205 -4.46 23.25 -11.75
CA ASP A 205 -5.77 23.80 -12.10
C ASP A 205 -5.68 24.77 -13.30
#